data_AF-H8MZ69-F1
#
_entry.id   AF-H8MZ69-F1
#
_cell.length_a   1.000
_cell.length_b   1.000
_cell.length_c   1.000
_cell.angle_alpha   90.00
_cell.angle_beta   90.00
_cell.angle_gamma   90.00
#
_symmetry.space_group_name_H-M   'P 1'
#
loop_
_entity.id
_entity.type
_entity.pdbx_description
1 polymer ?
#
loop_
_entity_poly.entity_id
_entity_poly.type
_entity_poly.pdbx_seq_one_letter_code
_entity_poly.pdbx_strand_id
1 'polypeptide(L)'
;MEETSLYEQARAIADEVLEGVPHVGVNVDPWGRVHVSIDLVNPDTGECLERVVVNSRGGVMRPEFVAKEGLTAKVESLARRLKTLDRGESYPLEEWDTQLAAIGRSVMAGSGEDAVFRLDDEGHWQAGIESFIGKDDWRFMFRVLATTRGDVPMPLLAERLGLLSRAKELARHLGELGVRLPLPPMDEEQSVLIPDALANLRSGFGQGVDSLDRVPDYTGGGAWDDLYDDRVRREVMKQFAREVHARVKEEKQWPEVIEADRLEAAFDDLKRDGIVTRMGATDTLSGGWTYVREDAHAWEARGLKPWGAAFFHGQDIDSALKGGALHIAFGSLDEEDVPEKDATVGQAVVNTLRKYDFAPKWNGSETTRIELLPAFTWRRRRSRVDTTENLVLYALDASLVELFPRVRTLRMQFGDMTVYDLDRMRSDTLEELTFQFDRDAQARDVLPDLVERVKGRFPRLQTVTVMGERGFEETVSVKA
;
A
#
# COMPACT_ATOMS: atom_id res chain seq x y z
N MET A 1 27.86 -22.32 -43.23
CA MET A 1 27.99 -22.78 -41.83
C MET A 1 27.02 -21.91 -41.06
N GLU A 2 25.83 -22.45 -40.77
CA GLU A 2 24.84 -21.72 -39.97
C GLU A 2 25.44 -21.47 -38.59
N GLU A 3 25.46 -20.21 -38.19
CA GLU A 3 25.95 -19.80 -36.88
C GLU A 3 24.90 -20.28 -35.85
N THR A 4 25.19 -21.41 -35.21
CA THR A 4 24.34 -22.00 -34.15
C THR A 4 24.04 -20.93 -33.11
N SER A 5 22.77 -20.76 -32.75
CA SER A 5 22.34 -19.70 -31.82
C SER A 5 23.05 -19.84 -30.46
N LEU A 6 23.24 -18.73 -29.75
CA LEU A 6 23.85 -18.73 -28.41
C LEU A 6 23.13 -19.70 -27.45
N TYR A 7 21.80 -19.75 -27.55
CA TYR A 7 20.96 -20.70 -26.81
C TYR A 7 21.33 -22.16 -27.12
N GLU A 8 21.43 -22.54 -28.40
CA GLU A 8 21.76 -23.91 -28.80
C GLU A 8 23.17 -24.31 -28.35
N GLN A 9 24.15 -23.40 -28.43
CA GLN A 9 25.51 -23.64 -27.93
C GLN A 9 25.51 -23.87 -26.41
N ALA A 10 24.80 -23.02 -25.66
CA ALA A 10 24.64 -23.16 -24.23
C ALA A 10 23.92 -24.46 -23.85
N ARG A 11 22.86 -24.79 -24.57
CA ARG A 11 22.07 -26.02 -24.37
C ARG A 11 22.92 -27.26 -24.57
N ALA A 12 23.69 -27.32 -25.65
CA ALA A 12 24.60 -28.44 -25.90
C ALA A 12 25.64 -28.62 -24.79
N ILE A 13 26.21 -27.53 -24.28
CA ILE A 13 27.15 -27.59 -23.13
C ILE A 13 26.43 -28.09 -21.87
N ALA A 14 25.22 -27.59 -21.59
CA ALA A 14 24.46 -27.99 -20.42
C ALA A 14 24.08 -29.48 -20.46
N ASP A 15 23.57 -29.97 -21.59
CA ASP A 15 23.17 -31.37 -21.78
C ASP A 15 24.37 -32.34 -21.62
N GLU A 16 25.55 -31.95 -22.10
CA GLU A 16 26.78 -32.75 -21.94
C GLU A 16 27.28 -32.75 -20.48
N VAL A 17 27.40 -31.57 -19.85
CA VAL A 17 28.00 -31.46 -18.51
C VAL A 17 27.07 -31.95 -17.41
N LEU A 18 25.77 -31.70 -17.55
CA LEU A 18 24.73 -32.09 -16.61
C LEU A 18 24.02 -33.38 -17.03
N GLU A 19 24.67 -34.24 -17.81
CA GLU A 19 24.12 -35.54 -18.20
C GLU A 19 23.60 -36.31 -16.96
N GLY A 20 22.36 -36.80 -17.05
CA GLY A 20 21.68 -37.52 -15.99
C GLY A 20 21.08 -36.65 -14.87
N VAL A 21 21.23 -35.32 -14.94
CA VAL A 21 20.53 -34.39 -14.06
C VAL A 21 19.16 -34.07 -14.68
N PRO A 22 18.04 -34.33 -13.98
CA PRO A 22 16.72 -34.03 -14.53
C PRO A 22 16.44 -32.51 -14.52
N HIS A 23 15.51 -32.09 -15.37
CA HIS A 23 14.95 -30.73 -15.37
C HIS A 23 15.97 -29.58 -15.50
N VAL A 24 16.93 -29.74 -16.40
CA VAL A 24 17.91 -28.68 -16.71
C VAL A 24 17.28 -27.63 -17.61
N GLY A 25 17.17 -26.40 -17.11
CA GLY A 25 16.73 -25.22 -17.84
C GLY A 25 17.90 -24.43 -18.40
N VAL A 26 17.71 -23.79 -19.55
CA VAL A 26 18.66 -22.86 -20.16
C VAL A 26 17.88 -21.63 -20.61
N ASN A 27 18.37 -20.45 -20.26
CA ASN A 27 17.76 -19.17 -20.63
C ASN A 27 18.83 -18.21 -21.15
N VAL A 28 18.47 -17.33 -22.09
CA VAL A 28 19.29 -16.21 -22.54
C VAL A 28 18.53 -14.92 -22.24
N ASP A 29 19.09 -14.09 -21.37
CA ASP A 29 18.46 -12.84 -20.99
C ASP A 29 18.55 -11.77 -22.10
N PRO A 30 17.82 -10.64 -21.99
CA PRO A 30 17.87 -9.56 -22.99
C PRO A 30 19.25 -8.95 -23.21
N TRP A 31 20.21 -9.13 -22.28
CA TRP A 31 21.60 -8.68 -22.40
C TRP A 31 22.52 -9.75 -22.99
N GLY A 32 21.98 -10.86 -23.48
CA GLY A 32 22.73 -11.93 -24.12
C GLY A 32 23.50 -12.81 -23.14
N ARG A 33 23.11 -12.87 -21.86
CA ARG A 33 23.73 -13.75 -20.87
C ARG A 33 22.99 -15.07 -20.79
N VAL A 34 23.75 -16.14 -20.72
CA VAL A 34 23.21 -17.48 -20.53
C VAL A 34 23.07 -17.75 -19.04
N HIS A 35 21.92 -18.27 -18.64
CA HIS A 35 21.68 -18.84 -17.31
C HIS A 35 21.33 -20.31 -17.46
N VAL A 36 21.90 -21.16 -16.61
CA VAL A 36 21.55 -22.58 -16.53
C VAL A 36 21.02 -22.86 -15.13
N SER A 37 19.89 -23.55 -15.09
CA SER A 37 19.14 -23.86 -13.90
C SER A 37 18.94 -25.37 -13.74
N ILE A 38 18.71 -25.79 -12.49
CA ILE A 38 18.23 -27.13 -12.16
C ILE A 38 16.85 -26.95 -11.55
N ASP A 39 15.83 -27.17 -12.36
CA ASP A 39 14.47 -26.79 -12.01
C ASP A 39 13.81 -27.86 -11.15
N LEU A 40 13.01 -27.42 -10.19
CA LEU A 40 12.10 -28.32 -9.49
C LEU A 40 10.82 -28.38 -10.34
N VAL A 41 10.32 -29.59 -10.60
CA VAL A 41 9.05 -29.78 -11.34
C VAL A 41 8.04 -30.54 -10.48
N ASN A 42 6.85 -29.97 -10.33
CA ASN A 42 5.73 -30.61 -9.67
C ASN A 42 5.14 -31.67 -10.61
N PRO A 43 5.21 -32.98 -10.27
CA PRO A 43 4.69 -34.02 -11.14
C PRO A 43 3.17 -33.99 -11.30
N ASP A 44 2.44 -33.40 -10.35
CA ASP A 44 0.99 -33.40 -10.32
C ASP A 44 0.39 -32.18 -11.03
N THR A 45 1.02 -31.00 -10.91
CA THR A 45 0.52 -29.74 -11.50
C THR A 45 1.28 -29.32 -12.75
N GLY A 46 2.49 -29.85 -12.99
CA GLY A 46 3.39 -29.39 -14.03
C GLY A 46 4.06 -28.05 -13.74
N GLU A 47 3.86 -27.47 -12.55
CA GLU A 47 4.52 -26.23 -12.13
C GLU A 47 6.04 -26.43 -12.07
N CYS A 48 6.77 -25.42 -12.55
CA CYS A 48 8.23 -25.43 -12.62
C CYS A 48 8.79 -24.27 -11.80
N LEU A 49 9.75 -24.57 -10.92
CA LEU A 49 10.48 -23.58 -10.15
C LEU A 49 11.95 -23.57 -10.55
N GLU A 50 12.35 -22.46 -11.16
CA GLU A 50 13.71 -22.28 -11.65
C GLU A 50 14.70 -22.09 -10.48
N ARG A 51 15.81 -22.84 -10.50
CA ARG A 51 16.97 -22.60 -9.62
C ARG A 51 18.22 -22.42 -10.48
N VAL A 52 18.50 -21.19 -10.85
CA VAL A 52 19.75 -20.84 -11.56
C VAL A 52 20.95 -21.25 -10.72
N VAL A 53 21.82 -22.08 -11.30
CA VAL A 53 23.05 -22.58 -10.66
C VAL A 53 24.30 -21.95 -11.28
N VAL A 54 24.26 -21.58 -12.56
CA VAL A 54 25.39 -21.01 -13.29
C VAL A 54 24.93 -19.91 -14.24
N ASN A 55 25.76 -18.87 -14.41
CA ASN A 55 25.64 -17.91 -15.50
C ASN A 55 26.86 -17.92 -16.45
N SER A 56 26.73 -17.32 -17.63
CA SER A 56 27.81 -17.21 -18.62
C SER A 56 28.98 -16.34 -18.17
N ARG A 57 28.90 -15.61 -17.06
CA ARG A 57 30.09 -14.94 -16.48
C ARG A 57 31.01 -15.92 -15.74
N GLY A 58 30.59 -17.18 -15.63
CA GLY A 58 31.26 -18.24 -14.89
C GLY A 58 30.98 -18.19 -13.39
N GLY A 59 29.94 -17.46 -12.98
CA GLY A 59 29.49 -17.41 -11.60
C GLY A 59 28.69 -18.65 -11.23
N VAL A 60 29.07 -19.30 -10.12
CA VAL A 60 28.22 -20.29 -9.45
C VAL A 60 27.30 -19.52 -8.50
N MET A 61 25.99 -19.59 -8.77
CA MET A 61 24.97 -18.76 -8.11
C MET A 61 24.47 -19.38 -6.81
N ARG A 62 24.48 -20.71 -6.72
CA ARG A 62 23.93 -21.47 -5.58
C ARG A 62 24.87 -22.60 -5.12
N PRO A 63 26.09 -22.28 -4.64
CA PRO A 63 27.08 -23.28 -4.27
C PRO A 63 26.62 -24.23 -3.16
N GLU A 64 25.83 -23.79 -2.18
CA GLU A 64 25.38 -24.65 -1.07
C GLU A 64 24.34 -25.68 -1.56
N PHE A 65 23.35 -25.24 -2.36
CA PHE A 65 22.43 -26.14 -3.05
C PHE A 65 23.17 -27.15 -3.94
N VAL A 66 24.11 -26.68 -4.76
CA VAL A 66 24.89 -27.52 -5.66
C VAL A 66 25.73 -28.56 -4.91
N ALA A 67 26.31 -28.18 -3.77
CA ALA A 67 27.04 -29.10 -2.90
C ALA A 67 26.13 -30.17 -2.29
N LYS A 68 24.94 -29.77 -1.83
CA LYS A 68 23.93 -30.67 -1.26
C LYS A 68 23.47 -31.72 -2.27
N GLU A 69 23.31 -31.35 -3.53
CA GLU A 69 22.95 -32.26 -4.62
C GLU A 69 24.14 -33.08 -5.15
N GLY A 70 25.35 -32.86 -4.62
CA GLY A 70 26.56 -33.56 -5.07
C GLY A 70 27.03 -33.17 -6.49
N LEU A 71 26.65 -31.98 -6.96
CA LEU A 71 26.86 -31.53 -8.33
C LEU A 71 28.04 -30.55 -8.51
N THR A 72 28.79 -30.26 -7.45
CA THR A 72 29.87 -29.25 -7.42
C THR A 72 30.81 -29.35 -8.62
N ALA A 73 31.40 -30.53 -8.88
CA ALA A 73 32.35 -30.70 -9.97
C ALA A 73 31.73 -30.46 -11.36
N LYS A 74 30.47 -30.91 -11.56
CA LYS A 74 29.74 -30.70 -12.81
C LYS A 74 29.45 -29.22 -13.02
N VAL A 75 28.92 -28.54 -12.00
CA VAL A 75 28.56 -27.13 -12.04
C VAL A 75 29.78 -26.23 -12.23
N GLU A 76 30.92 -26.53 -11.60
CA GLU A 76 32.17 -25.79 -11.85
C GLU A 76 32.68 -25.97 -13.29
N SER A 77 32.56 -27.18 -13.84
CA SER A 77 32.89 -27.44 -15.24
C SER A 77 31.97 -26.67 -16.17
N LEU A 78 30.67 -26.66 -15.86
CA LEU A 78 29.66 -25.91 -16.60
C LEU A 78 29.99 -24.42 -16.59
N ALA A 79 30.29 -23.84 -15.42
CA ALA A 79 30.66 -22.43 -15.28
C ALA A 79 31.89 -22.06 -16.13
N ARG A 80 32.94 -22.90 -16.14
CA ARG A 80 34.12 -22.68 -16.99
C ARG A 80 33.79 -22.71 -18.48
N ARG A 81 32.93 -23.63 -18.92
CA ARG A 81 32.55 -23.80 -20.33
C ARG A 81 31.58 -22.72 -20.79
N LEU A 82 30.58 -22.37 -20.00
CA LEU A 82 29.66 -21.28 -20.34
C LEU A 82 30.38 -19.93 -20.38
N LYS A 83 31.44 -19.75 -19.60
CA LYS A 83 32.28 -18.56 -19.67
C LYS A 83 32.91 -18.32 -21.03
N THR A 84 33.15 -19.36 -21.83
CA THR A 84 33.68 -19.17 -23.20
C THR A 84 32.62 -18.62 -24.16
N LEU A 85 31.34 -18.73 -23.80
CA LEU A 85 30.21 -18.17 -24.54
C LEU A 85 29.84 -16.76 -24.09
N ASP A 86 30.55 -16.19 -23.12
CA ASP A 86 30.25 -14.84 -22.63
C ASP A 86 30.44 -13.80 -23.74
N ARG A 87 29.31 -13.26 -24.19
CA ARG A 87 29.20 -12.17 -25.15
C ARG A 87 28.31 -11.05 -24.61
N GLY A 88 27.80 -11.20 -23.39
CA GLY A 88 26.77 -10.32 -22.84
C GLY A 88 27.32 -8.96 -22.45
N GLU A 89 26.53 -7.92 -22.70
CA GLU A 89 26.88 -6.53 -22.35
C GLU A 89 26.87 -6.33 -20.83
N SER A 90 27.65 -5.36 -20.35
CA SER A 90 27.58 -4.92 -18.95
C SER A 90 26.25 -4.19 -18.73
N TYR A 91 25.55 -4.49 -17.63
CA TYR A 91 24.37 -3.71 -17.19
C TYR A 91 24.71 -2.93 -15.91
N PRO A 92 23.91 -1.90 -15.55
CA PRO A 92 24.27 -0.92 -14.52
C PRO A 92 24.53 -1.47 -13.10
N LEU A 93 24.00 -2.66 -12.76
CA LEU A 93 24.13 -3.24 -11.41
C LEU A 93 25.12 -4.40 -11.33
N GLU A 94 25.87 -4.68 -12.40
CA GLU A 94 26.74 -5.86 -12.47
C GLU A 94 27.86 -5.88 -11.40
N GLU A 95 28.44 -4.73 -11.10
CA GLU A 95 29.46 -4.60 -10.05
C GLU A 95 28.89 -4.95 -8.67
N TRP A 96 27.65 -4.52 -8.40
CA TRP A 96 26.93 -4.83 -7.17
C TRP A 96 26.64 -6.31 -7.04
N ASP A 97 26.11 -6.92 -8.08
CA ASP A 97 25.78 -8.36 -8.04
C ASP A 97 27.03 -9.21 -7.84
N THR A 98 28.17 -8.80 -8.42
CA THR A 98 29.46 -9.45 -8.18
C THR A 98 29.92 -9.33 -6.73
N GLN A 99 29.85 -8.12 -6.16
CA GLN A 99 30.29 -7.85 -4.78
C GLN A 99 29.37 -8.54 -3.76
N LEU A 100 28.06 -8.43 -3.93
CA LEU A 100 27.06 -9.05 -3.06
C LEU A 100 27.16 -10.57 -3.11
N ALA A 101 27.28 -11.17 -4.29
CA ALA A 101 27.48 -12.60 -4.42
C ALA A 101 28.77 -13.07 -3.73
N ALA A 102 29.85 -12.29 -3.77
CA ALA A 102 31.08 -12.62 -3.06
C ALA A 102 30.89 -12.60 -1.54
N ILE A 103 30.22 -11.57 -1.00
CA ILE A 103 29.87 -11.48 0.43
C ILE A 103 28.98 -12.65 0.84
N GLY A 104 27.89 -12.88 0.09
CA GLY A 104 26.93 -13.95 0.33
C GLY A 104 27.59 -15.31 0.38
N ARG A 105 28.42 -15.64 -0.62
CA ARG A 105 29.17 -16.91 -0.66
C ARG A 105 30.13 -17.06 0.52
N SER A 106 30.88 -16.01 0.86
CA SER A 106 31.85 -16.06 1.95
C SER A 106 31.17 -16.28 3.29
N VAL A 107 30.07 -15.57 3.55
CA VAL A 107 29.38 -15.62 4.84
C VAL A 107 28.51 -16.87 4.95
N MET A 108 27.83 -17.29 3.88
CA MET A 108 26.92 -18.44 3.93
C MET A 108 27.62 -19.79 3.75
N ALA A 109 28.93 -19.82 3.50
CA ALA A 109 29.69 -21.04 3.31
C ALA A 109 29.46 -22.06 4.45
N GLY A 110 29.07 -23.27 4.08
CA GLY A 110 28.81 -24.39 4.98
C GLY A 110 27.54 -24.27 5.81
N SER A 111 26.66 -23.31 5.50
CA SER A 111 25.35 -23.19 6.16
C SER A 111 24.28 -24.12 5.58
N GLY A 112 24.49 -24.64 4.37
CA GLY A 112 23.48 -25.37 3.61
C GLY A 112 22.44 -24.48 2.91
N GLU A 113 22.57 -23.16 3.02
CA GLU A 113 21.66 -22.17 2.44
C GLU A 113 22.42 -21.12 1.61
N ASP A 114 21.89 -20.76 0.45
CA ASP A 114 22.49 -19.72 -0.41
C ASP A 114 21.88 -18.35 -0.13
N ALA A 115 22.72 -17.32 -0.02
CA ALA A 115 22.26 -15.94 0.07
C ALA A 115 21.65 -15.47 -1.27
N VAL A 116 20.42 -14.98 -1.20
CA VAL A 116 19.71 -14.33 -2.31
C VAL A 116 19.57 -12.85 -1.98
N PHE A 117 19.78 -11.99 -2.97
CA PHE A 117 19.75 -10.54 -2.81
C PHE A 117 18.56 -9.93 -3.55
N ARG A 118 17.84 -9.01 -2.89
CA ARG A 118 16.75 -8.23 -3.48
C ARG A 118 16.90 -6.76 -3.10
N LEU A 119 16.57 -5.85 -4.00
CA LEU A 119 16.56 -4.41 -3.70
C LEU A 119 15.18 -4.05 -3.14
N ASP A 120 15.14 -3.33 -2.02
CA ASP A 120 13.89 -2.78 -1.51
C ASP A 120 13.56 -1.43 -2.17
N ASP A 121 12.34 -0.93 -1.93
CA ASP A 121 11.83 0.32 -2.49
C ASP A 121 12.52 1.59 -1.97
N GLU A 122 13.50 1.46 -1.08
CA GLU A 122 14.33 2.57 -0.63
C GLU A 122 15.72 2.54 -1.25
N GLY A 123 16.03 1.51 -2.04
CA GLY A 123 17.32 1.31 -2.68
C GLY A 123 18.33 0.59 -1.80
N HIS A 124 17.88 -0.08 -0.74
CA HIS A 124 18.73 -0.91 0.10
C HIS A 124 18.67 -2.37 -0.33
N TRP A 125 19.83 -3.04 -0.34
CA TRP A 125 19.87 -4.48 -0.60
C TRP A 125 19.46 -5.24 0.65
N GLN A 126 18.63 -6.26 0.44
CA GLN A 126 18.23 -7.26 1.40
C GLN A 126 18.91 -8.57 1.03
N ALA A 127 19.74 -9.11 1.92
CA ALA A 127 20.23 -10.48 1.83
C ALA A 127 19.29 -11.39 2.61
N GLY A 128 18.85 -12.47 1.99
CA GLY A 128 17.96 -13.44 2.60
C GLY A 128 18.20 -14.84 2.07
N ILE A 129 17.32 -15.76 2.46
CA ILE A 129 17.28 -17.13 1.94
C ILE A 129 15.91 -17.42 1.35
N GLU A 130 15.87 -18.40 0.45
CA GLU A 130 14.64 -18.84 -0.20
C GLU A 130 14.23 -20.22 0.30
N SER A 131 13.29 -20.24 1.24
CA SER A 131 12.73 -21.48 1.78
C SER A 131 11.56 -21.95 0.93
N PHE A 132 11.53 -23.24 0.60
CA PHE A 132 10.38 -23.84 -0.06
C PHE A 132 9.18 -23.88 0.89
N ILE A 133 8.04 -23.37 0.45
CA ILE A 133 6.86 -23.17 1.31
C ILE A 133 6.24 -24.52 1.73
N GLY A 134 6.26 -25.52 0.84
CA GLY A 134 5.81 -26.88 1.14
C GLY A 134 5.28 -27.61 -0.09
N LYS A 135 4.89 -28.88 0.09
CA LYS A 135 4.45 -29.74 -1.03
C LYS A 135 3.17 -29.26 -1.72
N ASP A 136 2.32 -28.53 -1.01
CA ASP A 136 1.03 -28.04 -1.50
C ASP A 136 1.10 -26.61 -2.08
N ASP A 137 2.25 -25.94 -1.96
CA ASP A 137 2.46 -24.59 -2.48
C ASP A 137 3.87 -24.49 -3.05
N TRP A 138 3.94 -24.65 -4.37
CA TRP A 138 5.15 -24.74 -5.15
C TRP A 138 5.75 -23.36 -5.44
N ARG A 139 6.12 -22.63 -4.38
CA ARG A 139 6.81 -21.32 -4.45
C ARG A 139 7.88 -21.18 -3.38
N PHE A 140 8.81 -20.24 -3.58
CA PHE A 140 9.81 -19.85 -2.58
C PHE A 140 9.34 -18.66 -1.76
N MET A 141 9.50 -18.76 -0.45
CA MET A 141 9.39 -17.63 0.45
C MET A 141 10.77 -17.03 0.68
N PHE A 142 10.90 -15.73 0.44
CA PHE A 142 12.11 -14.98 0.73
C PHE A 142 12.10 -14.52 2.19
N ARG A 143 13.11 -14.93 2.95
CA ARG A 143 13.29 -14.56 4.36
C ARG A 143 14.52 -13.67 4.51
N VAL A 144 14.29 -12.40 4.80
CA VAL A 144 15.37 -11.42 4.95
C VAL A 144 16.19 -11.72 6.20
N LEU A 145 17.51 -11.81 6.04
CA LEU A 145 18.47 -12.01 7.11
C LEU A 145 19.22 -10.72 7.45
N ALA A 146 19.54 -9.89 6.47
CA ALA A 146 20.32 -8.68 6.67
C ALA A 146 20.04 -7.64 5.58
N THR A 147 20.33 -6.36 5.86
CA THR A 147 20.25 -5.31 4.83
C THR A 147 21.47 -4.40 4.77
N THR A 148 21.60 -3.59 3.72
CA THR A 148 22.63 -2.54 3.63
C THR A 148 22.43 -1.39 4.61
N ARG A 149 21.35 -1.39 5.41
CA ARG A 149 21.23 -0.53 6.60
C ARG A 149 22.10 -1.02 7.76
N GLY A 150 22.73 -2.18 7.64
CA GLY A 150 23.61 -2.74 8.67
C GLY A 150 22.88 -3.49 9.78
N ASP A 151 21.63 -3.88 9.55
CA ASP A 151 20.74 -4.49 10.54
C ASP A 151 20.32 -5.91 10.16
N VAL A 152 19.77 -6.61 11.16
CA VAL A 152 19.08 -7.90 11.01
C VAL A 152 17.59 -7.61 11.26
N PRO A 153 16.73 -7.58 10.23
CA PRO A 153 15.34 -7.14 10.39
C PRO A 153 14.49 -8.05 11.28
N MET A 154 14.76 -9.35 11.25
CA MET A 154 14.03 -10.38 12.02
C MET A 154 15.03 -11.29 12.75
N PRO A 155 15.67 -10.83 13.85
CA PRO A 155 16.69 -11.60 14.55
C PRO A 155 16.17 -12.91 15.17
N LEU A 156 14.94 -12.98 15.67
CA LEU A 156 14.39 -14.20 16.27
C LEU A 156 14.07 -15.25 15.20
N LEU A 157 13.59 -14.81 14.03
CA LEU A 157 13.48 -15.67 12.85
C LEU A 157 14.84 -16.21 12.43
N ALA A 158 15.86 -15.35 12.33
CA ALA A 158 17.21 -15.78 11.98
C ALA A 158 17.79 -16.77 12.99
N GLU A 159 17.49 -16.61 14.29
CA GLU A 159 17.86 -17.56 15.34
C GLU A 159 17.17 -18.90 15.16
N ARG A 160 15.86 -18.90 14.91
CA ARG A 160 15.07 -20.12 14.67
C ARG A 160 15.54 -20.89 13.43
N LEU A 161 16.05 -20.20 12.43
CA LEU A 161 16.65 -20.80 11.23
C LEU A 161 18.08 -21.29 11.46
N GLY A 162 18.68 -21.05 12.63
CA GLY A 162 20.09 -21.37 12.91
C GLY A 162 21.09 -20.45 12.21
N LEU A 163 20.64 -19.30 11.71
CA LEU A 163 21.39 -18.39 10.85
C LEU A 163 21.73 -17.05 11.51
N LEU A 164 21.37 -16.81 12.78
CA LEU A 164 21.56 -15.50 13.43
C LEU A 164 23.00 -14.98 13.38
N SER A 165 23.99 -15.84 13.63
CA SER A 165 25.41 -15.43 13.55
C SER A 165 25.80 -15.01 12.14
N ARG A 166 25.33 -15.73 11.12
CA ARG A 166 25.56 -15.41 9.71
C ARG A 166 24.81 -14.15 9.29
N ALA A 167 23.57 -13.98 9.75
CA ALA A 167 22.78 -12.78 9.53
C ALA A 167 23.48 -11.54 10.09
N LYS A 168 24.04 -11.60 11.30
CA LYS A 168 24.84 -10.51 11.89
C LYS A 168 26.11 -10.21 11.08
N GLU A 169 26.78 -11.23 10.59
CA GLU A 169 27.98 -11.08 9.76
C GLU A 169 27.65 -10.45 8.39
N LEU A 170 26.57 -10.91 7.74
CA LEU A 170 26.01 -10.28 6.54
C LEU A 170 25.66 -8.83 6.80
N ALA A 171 24.93 -8.53 7.88
CA ALA A 171 24.53 -7.17 8.24
C ALA A 171 25.74 -6.26 8.40
N ARG A 172 26.81 -6.72 9.06
CA ARG A 172 28.06 -5.93 9.16
C ARG A 172 28.66 -5.63 7.79
N HIS A 173 28.86 -6.65 6.96
CA HIS A 173 29.46 -6.47 5.63
C HIS A 173 28.61 -5.61 4.70
N LEU A 174 27.29 -5.79 4.71
CA LEU A 174 26.36 -4.99 3.91
C LEU A 174 26.25 -3.55 4.42
N GLY A 175 26.29 -3.36 5.74
CA GLY A 175 26.34 -2.03 6.36
C GLY A 175 27.62 -1.26 6.05
N GLU A 176 28.76 -1.95 5.91
CA GLU A 176 30.03 -1.35 5.45
C GLU A 176 29.95 -0.84 4.00
N LEU A 177 29.12 -1.45 3.16
CA LEU A 177 28.82 -0.90 1.84
C LEU A 177 28.03 0.41 1.98
N GLY A 178 27.08 0.46 2.94
CA GLY A 178 26.29 1.65 3.26
C GLY A 178 25.50 2.19 2.07
N VAL A 179 25.29 1.36 1.04
CA VAL A 179 24.82 1.82 -0.25
C VAL A 179 23.31 1.86 -0.32
N ARG A 180 22.86 2.99 -0.84
CA ARG A 180 21.51 3.23 -1.33
C ARG A 180 21.60 3.43 -2.85
N LEU A 181 21.17 2.43 -3.60
CA LEU A 181 21.24 2.50 -5.06
C LEU A 181 20.12 3.36 -5.64
N PRO A 182 20.35 4.00 -6.79
CA PRO A 182 19.24 4.48 -7.60
C PRO A 182 18.39 3.26 -7.96
N LEU A 183 17.10 3.33 -7.66
CA LEU A 183 16.17 2.30 -8.10
C LEU A 183 16.15 2.30 -9.65
N PRO A 184 15.86 1.15 -10.27
CA PRO A 184 15.49 1.13 -11.69
C PRO A 184 14.42 2.19 -11.98
N PRO A 185 14.37 2.78 -13.18
CA PRO A 185 13.26 3.67 -13.53
C PRO A 185 11.93 2.95 -13.26
N MET A 186 10.95 3.70 -12.77
CA MET A 186 9.58 3.20 -12.69
C MET A 186 9.02 3.09 -14.12
N ASP A 187 7.93 2.35 -14.29
CA ASP A 187 7.26 2.26 -15.57
C ASP A 187 6.96 3.66 -16.13
N GLU A 188 7.42 3.94 -17.35
CA GLU A 188 7.37 5.29 -17.93
C GLU A 188 5.93 5.70 -18.25
N GLU A 189 5.10 4.77 -18.74
CA GLU A 189 3.69 5.02 -19.07
C GLU A 189 2.86 5.30 -17.81
N GLN A 190 3.12 4.59 -16.73
CA GLN A 190 2.46 4.82 -15.45
C GLN A 190 2.99 6.09 -14.76
N SER A 191 4.27 6.40 -14.92
CA SER A 191 4.88 7.58 -14.30
C SER A 191 4.30 8.90 -14.82
N VAL A 192 3.81 8.95 -16.08
CA VAL A 192 3.17 10.17 -16.60
C VAL A 192 1.83 10.49 -15.92
N LEU A 193 1.19 9.50 -15.29
CA LEU A 193 -0.11 9.64 -14.60
C LEU A 193 0.03 10.20 -13.17
N ILE A 194 1.24 10.27 -12.63
CA ILE A 194 1.51 10.74 -11.25
C ILE A 194 0.85 12.10 -10.94
N PRO A 195 0.98 13.15 -11.78
CA PRO A 195 0.37 14.45 -11.49
C PRO A 195 -1.16 14.40 -11.43
N ASP A 196 -1.79 13.60 -12.29
CA ASP A 196 -3.24 13.47 -12.37
C ASP A 196 -3.78 12.62 -11.20
N ALA A 197 -3.08 11.53 -10.85
CA ALA A 197 -3.39 10.73 -9.67
C ALA A 197 -3.30 11.57 -8.37
N LEU A 198 -2.27 12.42 -8.25
CA LEU A 198 -2.16 13.38 -7.15
C LEU A 198 -3.30 14.39 -7.15
N ALA A 199 -3.72 14.87 -8.32
CA ALA A 199 -4.86 15.77 -8.43
C ALA A 199 -6.17 15.10 -7.98
N ASN A 200 -6.38 13.81 -8.29
CA ASN A 200 -7.54 13.04 -7.82
C ASN A 200 -7.56 12.95 -6.29
N LEU A 201 -6.45 12.51 -5.68
CA LEU A 201 -6.34 12.39 -4.22
C LEU A 201 -6.48 13.75 -3.52
N ARG A 202 -5.88 14.81 -4.10
CA ARG A 202 -6.01 16.18 -3.58
C ARG A 202 -7.44 16.69 -3.63
N SER A 203 -8.20 16.31 -4.65
CA SER A 203 -9.62 16.67 -4.77
C SER A 203 -10.42 16.08 -3.61
N GLY A 204 -10.38 14.75 -3.42
CA GLY A 204 -11.10 14.09 -2.33
C GLY A 204 -10.65 14.57 -0.94
N PHE A 205 -9.34 14.73 -0.75
CA PHE A 205 -8.79 15.30 0.48
C PHE A 205 -9.26 16.73 0.76
N GLY A 206 -9.31 17.58 -0.28
CA GLY A 206 -9.75 18.97 -0.20
C GLY A 206 -11.25 19.10 0.08
N GLN A 207 -12.06 18.20 -0.47
CA GLN A 207 -13.49 18.13 -0.15
C GLN A 207 -13.70 17.82 1.33
N GLY A 208 -12.90 16.92 1.91
CA GLY A 208 -12.94 16.64 3.35
C GLY A 208 -14.28 16.06 3.81
N VAL A 209 -14.96 15.32 2.94
CA VAL A 209 -16.19 14.59 3.27
C VAL A 209 -15.85 13.30 4.00
N ASP A 210 -14.87 12.56 3.48
CA ASP A 210 -14.47 11.25 4.01
C ASP A 210 -13.22 11.30 4.89
N SER A 211 -13.13 10.29 5.78
CA SER A 211 -11.90 10.00 6.53
C SER A 211 -10.74 9.69 5.58
N LEU A 212 -9.52 9.97 5.99
CA LEU A 212 -8.35 10.05 5.11
C LEU A 212 -8.04 8.69 4.46
N ASP A 213 -8.32 7.60 5.15
CA ASP A 213 -8.17 6.23 4.67
C ASP A 213 -9.11 5.89 3.50
N ARG A 214 -10.22 6.61 3.36
CA ARG A 214 -11.21 6.42 2.30
C ARG A 214 -10.96 7.30 1.07
N VAL A 215 -10.12 8.33 1.19
CA VAL A 215 -9.81 9.24 0.06
C VAL A 215 -9.34 8.48 -1.19
N PRO A 216 -8.46 7.46 -1.09
CA PRO A 216 -8.04 6.67 -2.26
C PRO A 216 -9.15 5.79 -2.86
N ASP A 217 -10.25 5.53 -2.15
CA ASP A 217 -11.34 4.68 -2.62
C ASP A 217 -12.37 5.46 -3.47
N TYR A 218 -12.37 6.79 -3.34
CA TYR A 218 -13.39 7.68 -3.93
C TYR A 218 -12.78 8.68 -4.93
N THR A 219 -11.94 8.19 -5.83
CA THR A 219 -11.35 8.99 -6.93
C THR A 219 -12.18 9.00 -8.21
N GLY A 220 -13.25 8.22 -8.27
CA GLY A 220 -14.24 8.27 -9.35
C GLY A 220 -13.78 7.64 -10.68
N GLY A 221 -12.86 6.67 -10.65
CA GLY A 221 -12.27 6.10 -11.86
C GLY A 221 -11.24 7.03 -12.50
N GLY A 222 -10.47 7.74 -11.67
CA GLY A 222 -9.45 8.68 -12.11
C GLY A 222 -8.10 8.00 -12.40
N ALA A 223 -7.09 8.80 -12.72
CA ALA A 223 -5.73 8.33 -12.98
C ALA A 223 -5.12 7.51 -11.82
N TRP A 224 -5.56 7.74 -10.57
CA TRP A 224 -5.20 6.90 -9.42
C TRP A 224 -5.68 5.44 -9.56
N ASP A 225 -6.89 5.26 -10.08
CA ASP A 225 -7.51 3.94 -10.29
C ASP A 225 -6.84 3.20 -11.46
N ASP A 226 -6.35 3.95 -12.46
CA ASP A 226 -5.64 3.45 -13.64
C ASP A 226 -4.18 3.03 -13.37
N LEU A 227 -3.66 3.32 -12.17
CA LEU A 227 -2.35 2.83 -11.80
C LEU A 227 -2.38 1.30 -11.65
N TYR A 228 -1.30 0.63 -12.00
CA TYR A 228 -1.08 -0.81 -11.77
C TYR A 228 0.38 -1.11 -11.42
N ASP A 229 1.31 -0.17 -11.66
CA ASP A 229 2.66 -0.26 -11.13
C ASP A 229 2.67 0.16 -9.64
N ASP A 230 3.02 -0.79 -8.78
CA ASP A 230 3.04 -0.60 -7.33
C ASP A 230 4.06 0.44 -6.86
N ARG A 231 5.19 0.59 -7.56
CA ARG A 231 6.21 1.60 -7.22
C ARG A 231 5.68 3.00 -7.55
N VAL A 232 4.98 3.15 -8.67
CA VAL A 232 4.31 4.40 -9.03
C VAL A 232 3.21 4.75 -8.03
N ARG A 233 2.35 3.78 -7.64
CA ARG A 233 1.35 3.97 -6.59
C ARG A 233 1.96 4.44 -5.28
N ARG A 234 3.02 3.76 -4.82
CA ARG A 234 3.74 4.15 -3.59
C ARG A 234 4.37 5.53 -3.70
N GLU A 235 4.92 5.91 -4.85
CA GLU A 235 5.46 7.26 -5.04
C GLU A 235 4.36 8.32 -4.95
N VAL A 236 3.22 8.12 -5.62
CA VAL A 236 2.04 9.01 -5.49
C VAL A 236 1.64 9.15 -4.02
N MET A 237 1.52 8.05 -3.29
CA MET A 237 1.12 8.09 -1.88
C MET A 237 2.15 8.77 -0.98
N LYS A 238 3.45 8.60 -1.25
CA LYS A 238 4.52 9.35 -0.56
C LYS A 238 4.42 10.85 -0.83
N GLN A 239 4.09 11.28 -2.05
CA GLN A 239 3.91 12.72 -2.32
C GLN A 239 2.64 13.25 -1.68
N PHE A 240 1.54 12.52 -1.80
CA PHE A 240 0.27 12.86 -1.17
C PHE A 240 0.40 12.98 0.34
N ALA A 241 1.11 12.05 1.00
CA ALA A 241 1.38 12.12 2.44
C ALA A 241 2.10 13.42 2.85
N ARG A 242 3.06 13.90 2.03
CA ARG A 242 3.72 15.20 2.26
C ARG A 242 2.72 16.36 2.17
N GLU A 243 1.79 16.33 1.22
CA GLU A 243 0.73 17.35 1.10
C GLU A 243 -0.23 17.32 2.29
N VAL A 244 -0.62 16.12 2.74
CA VAL A 244 -1.47 15.94 3.92
C VAL A 244 -0.80 16.51 5.17
N HIS A 245 0.46 16.16 5.44
CA HIS A 245 1.19 16.72 6.57
C HIS A 245 1.37 18.24 6.47
N ALA A 246 1.56 18.79 5.27
CA ALA A 246 1.62 20.23 5.05
C ALA A 246 0.27 20.90 5.39
N ARG A 247 -0.85 20.33 4.94
CA ARG A 247 -2.20 20.80 5.27
C ARG A 247 -2.48 20.71 6.77
N VAL A 248 -2.13 19.62 7.44
CA VAL A 248 -2.32 19.50 8.91
C VAL A 248 -1.51 20.56 9.68
N LYS A 249 -0.34 20.97 9.18
CA LYS A 249 0.41 22.09 9.77
C LYS A 249 -0.28 23.43 9.52
N GLU A 250 -0.82 23.64 8.33
CA GLU A 250 -1.61 24.82 7.95
C GLU A 250 -2.87 24.95 8.81
N GLU A 251 -3.58 23.84 9.07
CA GLU A 251 -4.80 23.79 9.87
C GLU A 251 -4.61 24.41 11.26
N LYS A 252 -3.42 24.30 11.85
CA LYS A 252 -3.12 24.89 13.17
C LYS A 252 -3.22 26.41 13.19
N GLN A 253 -3.17 27.06 12.02
CA GLN A 253 -3.27 28.51 11.87
C GLN A 253 -4.71 28.97 11.57
N TRP A 254 -5.62 28.05 11.27
CA TRP A 254 -7.01 28.40 11.00
C TRP A 254 -7.72 28.85 12.28
N PRO A 255 -8.73 29.75 12.19
CA PRO A 255 -9.59 30.12 13.32
C PRO A 255 -10.23 28.90 13.99
N GLU A 256 -10.42 28.94 15.31
CA GLU A 256 -11.00 27.81 16.08
C GLU A 256 -12.30 27.29 15.45
N VAL A 257 -13.17 28.21 15.03
CA VAL A 257 -14.39 27.93 14.26
C VAL A 257 -14.19 28.45 12.84
N ILE A 258 -14.24 27.55 11.88
CA ILE A 258 -14.21 27.89 10.44
C ILE A 258 -15.63 27.89 9.86
N GLU A 259 -15.75 28.39 8.63
CA GLU A 259 -17.02 28.51 7.92
C GLU A 259 -17.73 27.17 7.74
N ALA A 260 -17.00 26.09 7.47
CA ALA A 260 -17.56 24.74 7.37
C ALA A 260 -18.10 24.23 8.72
N ASP A 261 -17.50 24.62 9.85
CA ASP A 261 -18.00 24.24 11.18
C ASP A 261 -19.37 24.90 11.46
N ARG A 262 -19.54 26.16 11.03
CA ARG A 262 -20.84 26.85 11.14
C ARG A 262 -21.89 26.22 10.22
N LEU A 263 -21.48 25.83 9.01
CA LEU A 263 -22.37 25.17 8.06
C LEU A 263 -22.83 23.79 8.57
N GLU A 264 -21.91 23.00 9.13
CA GLU A 264 -22.20 21.73 9.78
C GLU A 264 -23.19 21.93 10.94
N ALA A 265 -22.96 22.93 11.80
CA ALA A 265 -23.89 23.24 12.88
C ALA A 265 -25.27 23.70 12.39
N ALA A 266 -25.36 24.40 11.25
CA ALA A 266 -26.64 24.74 10.61
C ALA A 266 -27.35 23.50 10.05
N PHE A 267 -26.60 22.57 9.46
CA PHE A 267 -27.12 21.30 8.96
C PHE A 267 -27.62 20.41 10.09
N ASP A 268 -26.94 20.42 11.24
CA ASP A 268 -27.40 19.74 12.46
C ASP A 268 -28.67 20.37 13.04
N ASP A 269 -28.83 21.69 12.95
CA ASP A 269 -30.05 22.38 13.38
C ASP A 269 -31.26 22.00 12.52
N LEU A 270 -31.09 22.02 11.19
CA LEU A 270 -32.07 21.51 10.23
C LEU A 270 -32.43 20.04 10.52
N LYS A 271 -31.43 19.23 10.87
CA LYS A 271 -31.61 17.82 11.24
C LYS A 271 -32.53 17.65 12.44
N ARG A 272 -32.34 18.48 13.47
CA ARG A 272 -33.19 18.49 14.68
C ARG A 272 -34.62 18.95 14.38
N ASP A 273 -34.78 19.83 13.40
CA ASP A 273 -36.08 20.34 12.96
C ASP A 273 -36.82 19.37 12.02
N GLY A 274 -36.24 18.20 11.71
CA GLY A 274 -36.89 17.17 10.90
C GLY A 274 -36.56 17.24 9.40
N ILE A 275 -35.54 18.01 9.01
CA ILE A 275 -35.02 18.03 7.63
C ILE A 275 -33.81 17.09 7.54
N VAL A 276 -33.85 16.13 6.63
CA VAL A 276 -32.71 15.23 6.38
C VAL A 276 -31.59 16.02 5.70
N THR A 277 -30.42 16.04 6.32
CA THR A 277 -29.28 16.82 5.81
C THR A 277 -28.08 15.97 5.46
N ARG A 278 -27.40 16.31 4.36
CA ARG A 278 -26.15 15.65 3.93
C ARG A 278 -25.15 16.64 3.33
N MET A 279 -23.92 16.63 3.84
CA MET A 279 -22.81 17.43 3.33
C MET A 279 -21.94 16.55 2.43
N GLY A 280 -21.88 16.85 1.13
CA GLY A 280 -21.09 16.06 0.17
C GLY A 280 -21.69 14.68 -0.10
N ALA A 281 -22.93 14.62 -0.59
CA ALA A 281 -23.63 13.35 -0.77
C ALA A 281 -22.97 12.41 -1.81
N THR A 282 -23.00 12.79 -3.08
CA THR A 282 -22.31 12.12 -4.21
C THR A 282 -21.74 13.20 -5.12
N ASP A 283 -21.37 12.89 -6.37
CA ASP A 283 -20.92 13.90 -7.35
C ASP A 283 -22.06 14.52 -8.18
N THR A 284 -23.31 14.07 -8.01
CA THR A 284 -24.43 14.52 -8.85
C THR A 284 -25.66 14.86 -8.03
N LEU A 285 -26.50 15.76 -8.56
CA LEU A 285 -27.77 16.13 -7.94
C LEU A 285 -28.70 14.91 -7.76
N SER A 286 -28.79 14.03 -8.76
CA SER A 286 -29.63 12.83 -8.71
C SER A 286 -29.13 11.80 -7.70
N GLY A 287 -27.80 11.61 -7.62
CA GLY A 287 -27.19 10.76 -6.60
C GLY A 287 -27.44 11.31 -5.20
N GLY A 288 -27.29 12.62 -5.01
CA GLY A 288 -27.61 13.27 -3.74
C GLY A 288 -29.06 13.05 -3.29
N TRP A 289 -30.03 13.17 -4.21
CA TRP A 289 -31.44 12.86 -3.95
C TRP A 289 -31.69 11.40 -3.55
N THR A 290 -30.95 10.47 -4.16
CA THR A 290 -31.05 9.03 -3.81
C THR A 290 -30.64 8.82 -2.36
N TYR A 291 -29.48 9.34 -1.97
CA TYR A 291 -28.94 9.17 -0.61
C TYR A 291 -29.80 9.83 0.47
N VAL A 292 -30.30 11.06 0.26
CA VAL A 292 -31.15 11.72 1.26
C VAL A 292 -32.50 11.02 1.43
N ARG A 293 -33.01 10.34 0.39
CA ARG A 293 -34.22 9.51 0.51
C ARG A 293 -33.95 8.22 1.27
N GLU A 294 -32.81 7.58 1.06
CA GLU A 294 -32.38 6.43 1.87
C GLU A 294 -32.22 6.81 3.35
N ASP A 295 -31.60 7.96 3.63
CA ASP A 295 -31.49 8.50 4.99
C ASP A 295 -32.88 8.79 5.59
N ALA A 296 -33.81 9.35 4.80
CA ALA A 296 -35.19 9.57 5.22
C ALA A 296 -35.90 8.27 5.60
N HIS A 297 -35.80 7.23 4.77
CA HIS A 297 -36.37 5.91 5.08
C HIS A 297 -35.77 5.31 6.35
N ALA A 298 -34.47 5.49 6.58
CA ALA A 298 -33.82 5.05 7.82
C ALA A 298 -34.35 5.82 9.06
N TRP A 299 -34.70 7.10 8.90
CA TRP A 299 -35.33 7.89 9.97
C TRP A 299 -36.77 7.41 10.24
N GLU A 300 -37.55 7.17 9.20
CA GLU A 300 -38.92 6.64 9.29
C GLU A 300 -38.95 5.27 9.97
N ALA A 301 -38.01 4.39 9.63
CA ALA A 301 -37.86 3.09 10.27
C ALA A 301 -37.56 3.20 11.78
N ARG A 302 -37.04 4.35 12.24
CA ARG A 302 -36.80 4.67 13.66
C ARG A 302 -37.96 5.44 14.31
N GLY A 303 -39.08 5.63 13.59
CA GLY A 303 -40.27 6.33 14.08
C GLY A 303 -40.18 7.86 14.01
N LEU A 304 -39.17 8.41 13.33
CA LEU A 304 -39.09 9.83 13.03
C LEU A 304 -39.95 10.16 11.80
N LYS A 305 -40.33 11.42 11.65
CA LYS A 305 -41.13 11.91 10.52
C LYS A 305 -40.37 13.03 9.82
N PRO A 306 -39.37 12.69 8.98
CA PRO A 306 -38.69 13.71 8.19
C PRO A 306 -39.68 14.35 7.23
N TRP A 307 -39.62 15.67 7.06
CA TRP A 307 -40.57 16.42 6.21
C TRP A 307 -39.90 17.13 5.03
N GLY A 308 -38.57 17.18 5.01
CA GLY A 308 -37.81 17.75 3.91
C GLY A 308 -36.37 17.25 3.89
N ALA A 309 -35.64 17.61 2.84
CA ALA A 309 -34.23 17.33 2.69
C ALA A 309 -33.45 18.58 2.27
N ALA A 310 -32.18 18.66 2.68
CA ALA A 310 -31.24 19.68 2.22
C ALA A 310 -29.82 19.10 2.08
N PHE A 311 -29.18 19.29 0.94
CA PHE A 311 -27.85 18.74 0.69
C PHE A 311 -27.06 19.53 -0.35
N PHE A 312 -25.77 19.24 -0.45
CA PHE A 312 -24.92 19.63 -1.57
C PHE A 312 -24.02 18.45 -1.96
N HIS A 313 -23.57 18.43 -3.21
CA HIS A 313 -22.78 17.33 -3.79
C HIS A 313 -21.31 17.73 -4.01
N GLY A 314 -20.44 16.77 -4.34
CA GLY A 314 -19.00 16.95 -4.54
C GLY A 314 -18.67 18.09 -5.52
N GLN A 315 -19.37 18.17 -6.65
CA GLN A 315 -19.16 19.27 -7.61
C GLN A 315 -19.52 20.66 -7.05
N ASP A 316 -20.45 20.77 -6.09
CA ASP A 316 -20.74 22.04 -5.42
C ASP A 316 -19.58 22.42 -4.48
N ILE A 317 -18.99 21.43 -3.80
CA ILE A 317 -17.79 21.61 -2.98
C ILE A 317 -16.60 22.02 -3.87
N ASP A 318 -16.40 21.37 -5.01
CA ASP A 318 -15.35 21.70 -5.97
C ASP A 318 -15.50 23.12 -6.52
N SER A 319 -16.74 23.57 -6.73
CA SER A 319 -17.04 24.96 -7.09
C SER A 319 -16.59 25.91 -5.99
N ALA A 320 -16.96 25.63 -4.73
CA ALA A 320 -16.56 26.45 -3.57
C ALA A 320 -15.04 26.47 -3.35
N LEU A 321 -14.35 25.33 -3.53
CA LEU A 321 -12.89 25.22 -3.48
C LEU A 321 -12.19 26.11 -4.52
N LYS A 322 -12.84 26.35 -5.67
CA LYS A 322 -12.35 27.23 -6.76
C LYS A 322 -12.80 28.69 -6.59
N GLY A 323 -13.42 29.04 -5.45
CA GLY A 323 -13.95 30.38 -5.19
C GLY A 323 -15.31 30.66 -5.82
N GLY A 324 -16.04 29.62 -6.23
CA GLY A 324 -17.43 29.68 -6.66
C GLY A 324 -18.42 29.70 -5.49
N ALA A 325 -19.71 29.68 -5.81
CA ALA A 325 -20.77 29.56 -4.82
C ALA A 325 -21.02 28.08 -4.46
N LEU A 326 -21.22 27.81 -3.17
CA LEU A 326 -21.75 26.52 -2.72
C LEU A 326 -23.26 26.54 -2.93
N HIS A 327 -23.78 25.55 -3.66
CA HIS A 327 -25.21 25.45 -3.93
C HIS A 327 -25.82 24.37 -3.06
N ILE A 328 -26.91 24.70 -2.36
CA ILE A 328 -27.65 23.76 -1.52
C ILE A 328 -28.96 23.43 -2.24
N ALA A 329 -29.12 22.16 -2.59
CA ALA A 329 -30.37 21.58 -3.03
C ALA A 329 -31.29 21.35 -1.84
N PHE A 330 -32.59 21.48 -2.06
CA PHE A 330 -33.61 21.26 -1.04
C PHE A 330 -34.90 20.76 -1.68
N GLY A 331 -35.80 20.22 -0.87
CA GLY A 331 -37.16 19.86 -1.28
C GLY A 331 -37.87 19.02 -0.22
N SER A 332 -39.17 18.89 -0.38
CA SER A 332 -40.07 18.08 0.45
C SER A 332 -39.78 16.60 0.27
N LEU A 333 -40.02 15.83 1.33
CA LEU A 333 -40.01 14.37 1.29
C LEU A 333 -41.42 13.77 1.20
N ASP A 334 -42.44 14.61 1.08
CA ASP A 334 -43.81 14.14 0.88
C ASP A 334 -43.98 13.41 -0.45
N GLU A 335 -44.86 12.40 -0.48
CA GLU A 335 -45.18 11.60 -1.67
C GLU A 335 -45.86 12.41 -2.78
N GLU A 336 -46.50 13.52 -2.41
CA GLU A 336 -47.14 14.45 -3.36
C GLU A 336 -46.18 15.58 -3.72
N ASP A 337 -45.92 15.72 -5.03
CA ASP A 337 -45.11 16.80 -5.60
C ASP A 337 -45.89 18.13 -5.53
N VAL A 338 -45.69 18.86 -4.43
CA VAL A 338 -46.37 20.13 -4.13
C VAL A 338 -45.31 21.24 -4.01
N PRO A 339 -45.19 22.13 -5.02
CA PRO A 339 -44.17 23.19 -5.06
C PRO A 339 -44.14 24.08 -3.81
N GLU A 340 -45.29 24.35 -3.18
CA GLU A 340 -45.36 25.15 -1.95
C GLU A 340 -44.67 24.48 -0.76
N LYS A 341 -44.65 23.14 -0.71
CA LYS A 341 -43.94 22.39 0.34
C LYS A 341 -42.45 22.43 0.14
N ASP A 342 -41.97 22.31 -1.09
CA ASP A 342 -40.56 22.50 -1.42
C ASP A 342 -40.09 23.90 -1.06
N ALA A 343 -40.85 24.93 -1.41
CA ALA A 343 -40.56 26.30 -1.04
C ALA A 343 -40.54 26.50 0.50
N THR A 344 -41.38 25.77 1.23
CA THR A 344 -41.37 25.77 2.71
C THR A 344 -40.06 25.19 3.25
N VAL A 345 -39.56 24.09 2.68
CA VAL A 345 -38.24 23.52 3.04
C VAL A 345 -37.13 24.53 2.70
N GLY A 346 -37.14 25.11 1.50
CA GLY A 346 -36.16 26.12 1.08
C GLY A 346 -36.12 27.32 2.02
N GLN A 347 -37.28 27.80 2.47
CA GLN A 347 -37.37 28.89 3.43
C GLN A 347 -36.79 28.52 4.80
N ALA A 348 -37.03 27.29 5.28
CA ALA A 348 -36.44 26.80 6.53
C ALA A 348 -34.91 26.70 6.44
N VAL A 349 -34.37 26.22 5.31
CA VAL A 349 -32.93 26.19 5.04
C VAL A 349 -32.35 27.61 5.05
N VAL A 350 -32.96 28.57 4.34
CA VAL A 350 -32.52 29.97 4.31
C VAL A 350 -32.53 30.60 5.70
N ASN A 351 -33.59 30.39 6.48
CA ASN A 351 -33.72 30.94 7.83
C ASN A 351 -32.63 30.38 8.76
N THR A 352 -32.37 29.08 8.67
CA THR A 352 -31.35 28.43 9.48
C THR A 352 -29.96 28.88 9.09
N LEU A 353 -29.63 28.97 7.79
CA LEU A 353 -28.35 29.51 7.34
C LEU A 353 -28.11 30.94 7.85
N ARG A 354 -29.14 31.80 7.84
CA ARG A 354 -29.04 33.16 8.40
C ARG A 354 -28.79 33.18 9.91
N LYS A 355 -29.37 32.24 10.66
CA LYS A 355 -29.11 32.07 12.11
C LYS A 355 -27.64 31.75 12.41
N TYR A 356 -26.93 31.13 11.47
CA TYR A 356 -25.50 30.80 11.56
C TYR A 356 -24.60 31.80 10.82
N ASP A 357 -25.09 33.03 10.63
CA ASP A 357 -24.37 34.16 10.02
C ASP A 357 -23.92 33.90 8.56
N PHE A 358 -24.76 33.22 7.79
CA PHE A 358 -24.61 33.14 6.33
C PHE A 358 -25.55 34.13 5.63
N ALA A 359 -25.19 34.53 4.41
CA ALA A 359 -26.00 35.36 3.52
C ALA A 359 -26.51 34.54 2.31
N PRO A 360 -27.42 33.57 2.51
CA PRO A 360 -27.93 32.76 1.41
C PRO A 360 -28.74 33.62 0.44
N LYS A 361 -28.53 33.39 -0.86
CA LYS A 361 -29.28 33.98 -1.96
C LYS A 361 -30.16 32.91 -2.59
N TRP A 362 -31.45 33.19 -2.61
CA TRP A 362 -32.48 32.32 -3.17
C TRP A 362 -33.64 33.19 -3.64
N ASN A 363 -34.24 32.88 -4.78
CA ASN A 363 -35.31 33.68 -5.39
C ASN A 363 -36.72 33.26 -4.91
N GLY A 364 -36.81 32.26 -4.03
CA GLY A 364 -38.07 31.70 -3.54
C GLY A 364 -38.65 30.56 -4.38
N SER A 365 -38.03 30.17 -5.50
CA SER A 365 -38.49 29.06 -6.33
C SER A 365 -37.88 27.73 -5.89
N GLU A 366 -38.75 26.74 -5.79
CA GLU A 366 -38.51 25.30 -5.66
C GLU A 366 -37.57 24.73 -6.73
N THR A 367 -37.57 25.32 -7.94
CA THR A 367 -36.73 24.85 -9.06
C THR A 367 -35.29 25.36 -9.02
N THR A 368 -34.95 26.22 -8.05
CA THR A 368 -33.61 26.81 -7.92
C THR A 368 -32.94 26.40 -6.63
N ARG A 369 -31.61 26.27 -6.65
CA ARG A 369 -30.81 25.96 -5.47
C ARG A 369 -30.51 27.22 -4.66
N ILE A 370 -30.24 27.05 -3.37
CA ILE A 370 -29.82 28.14 -2.49
C ILE A 370 -28.31 28.36 -2.69
N GLU A 371 -27.93 29.56 -3.11
CA GLU A 371 -26.52 29.97 -3.26
C GLU A 371 -25.98 30.53 -1.94
N LEU A 372 -24.88 29.99 -1.41
CA LEU A 372 -24.15 30.61 -0.32
C LEU A 372 -23.18 31.67 -0.87
N LEU A 373 -23.39 32.93 -0.48
CA LEU A 373 -22.58 34.08 -0.86
C LEU A 373 -22.02 34.81 0.38
N PRO A 374 -20.91 35.57 0.22
CA PRO A 374 -19.98 35.54 -0.92
C PRO A 374 -19.27 34.18 -1.04
N ALA A 375 -18.43 34.00 -2.07
CA ALA A 375 -17.69 32.76 -2.31
C ALA A 375 -17.13 32.17 -1.02
N PHE A 376 -17.67 31.01 -0.65
CA PHE A 376 -17.40 30.32 0.60
C PHE A 376 -16.01 29.67 0.51
N THR A 377 -15.08 30.03 1.39
CA THR A 377 -13.79 29.33 1.44
C THR A 377 -13.98 27.96 2.06
N TRP A 378 -14.20 26.96 1.21
CA TRP A 378 -14.34 25.58 1.67
C TRP A 378 -13.01 25.05 2.19
N ARG A 379 -13.02 24.60 3.44
CA ARG A 379 -11.94 23.88 4.11
C ARG A 379 -12.54 23.09 5.27
N ARG A 380 -11.98 21.93 5.59
CA ARG A 380 -12.38 21.14 6.76
C ARG A 380 -11.16 20.67 7.52
N ARG A 381 -11.25 20.67 8.85
CA ARG A 381 -10.18 20.20 9.73
C ARG A 381 -10.18 18.68 9.75
N ARG A 382 -9.02 18.07 9.52
CA ARG A 382 -8.88 16.60 9.54
C ARG A 382 -9.32 16.00 10.85
N SER A 383 -8.99 16.62 11.98
CA SER A 383 -9.42 16.17 13.32
C SER A 383 -10.94 16.07 13.52
N ARG A 384 -11.77 16.70 12.67
CA ARG A 384 -13.23 16.57 12.69
C ARG A 384 -13.77 15.52 11.73
N VAL A 385 -13.09 15.33 10.60
CA VAL A 385 -13.52 14.43 9.52
C VAL A 385 -13.02 13.01 9.75
N ASP A 386 -11.81 12.87 10.29
CA ASP A 386 -11.16 11.59 10.56
C ASP A 386 -11.79 10.92 11.77
N THR A 387 -12.70 10.00 11.47
CA THR A 387 -13.49 9.27 12.48
C THR A 387 -13.22 7.78 12.50
N THR A 388 -12.31 7.30 11.63
CA THR A 388 -11.94 5.88 11.50
C THR A 388 -11.42 5.30 12.81
N GLU A 389 -12.14 4.32 13.35
CA GLU A 389 -11.75 3.54 14.53
C GLU A 389 -11.05 2.24 14.14
N ASN A 390 -11.43 1.66 13.00
CA ASN A 390 -10.88 0.41 12.48
C ASN A 390 -10.19 0.69 11.15
N LEU A 391 -8.88 0.90 11.20
CA LEU A 391 -8.09 1.25 10.04
C LEU A 391 -7.56 -0.01 9.36
N VAL A 392 -7.75 -0.10 8.05
CA VAL A 392 -7.09 -1.11 7.22
C VAL A 392 -6.13 -0.41 6.29
N LEU A 393 -4.83 -0.68 6.47
CA LEU A 393 -3.78 -0.14 5.62
C LEU A 393 -3.63 -1.02 4.39
N TYR A 394 -4.05 -0.47 3.25
CA TYR A 394 -3.77 -1.01 1.92
C TYR A 394 -2.79 -0.09 1.20
N ALA A 395 -3.29 1.04 0.69
CA ALA A 395 -2.50 2.00 -0.09
C ALA A 395 -1.95 3.16 0.75
N LEU A 396 -2.45 3.35 1.97
CA LEU A 396 -2.11 4.54 2.76
C LEU A 396 -0.66 4.48 3.25
N ASP A 397 0.07 5.59 3.09
CA ASP A 397 1.42 5.71 3.62
C ASP A 397 1.41 5.60 5.16
N ALA A 398 2.32 4.77 5.69
CA ALA A 398 2.41 4.44 7.11
C ALA A 398 2.59 5.67 8.03
N SER A 399 3.18 6.76 7.50
CA SER A 399 3.33 8.02 8.25
C SER A 399 2.00 8.69 8.58
N LEU A 400 0.93 8.40 7.82
CA LEU A 400 -0.38 9.02 8.01
C LEU A 400 -1.18 8.39 9.16
N VAL A 401 -0.77 7.23 9.68
CA VAL A 401 -1.44 6.56 10.80
C VAL A 401 -1.55 7.47 12.03
N GLU A 402 -0.56 8.34 12.25
CA GLU A 402 -0.54 9.26 13.40
C GLU A 402 -1.65 10.32 13.34
N LEU A 403 -2.27 10.51 12.18
CA LEU A 403 -3.29 11.53 11.94
C LEU A 403 -4.71 11.04 12.26
N PHE A 404 -4.91 9.77 12.62
CA PHE A 404 -6.22 9.21 12.97
C PHE A 404 -6.45 9.27 14.48
N PRO A 405 -7.20 10.26 15.01
CA PRO A 405 -7.32 10.49 16.46
C PRO A 405 -8.22 9.47 17.17
N ARG A 406 -8.88 8.58 16.43
CA ARG A 406 -9.83 7.59 16.96
C ARG A 406 -9.45 6.15 16.64
N VAL A 407 -8.34 5.92 15.93
CA VAL A 407 -7.95 4.55 15.54
C VAL A 407 -7.72 3.70 16.79
N ARG A 408 -8.39 2.55 16.84
CA ARG A 408 -8.30 1.53 17.90
C ARG A 408 -7.72 0.24 17.36
N THR A 409 -8.13 -0.15 16.17
CA THR A 409 -7.61 -1.34 15.50
C THR A 409 -6.91 -0.95 14.20
N LEU A 410 -5.80 -1.62 13.92
CA LEU A 410 -5.05 -1.46 12.68
C LEU A 410 -4.81 -2.83 12.08
N ARG A 411 -5.28 -3.06 10.85
CA ARG A 411 -4.95 -4.24 10.05
C ARG A 411 -4.06 -3.85 8.88
N MET A 412 -3.04 -4.63 8.61
CA MET A 412 -2.17 -4.44 7.45
C MET A 412 -1.82 -5.78 6.79
N GLN A 413 -1.70 -5.77 5.46
CA GLN A 413 -1.16 -6.90 4.70
C GLN A 413 0.37 -6.85 4.76
N PHE A 414 0.96 -7.91 5.28
CA PHE A 414 2.41 -8.07 5.38
C PHE A 414 2.93 -8.69 4.08
N GLY A 415 3.65 -7.89 3.30
CA GLY A 415 3.98 -8.18 1.90
C GLY A 415 4.01 -6.88 1.09
N ASP A 416 3.00 -6.03 1.31
CA ASP A 416 2.91 -4.68 0.74
C ASP A 416 3.68 -3.63 1.57
N MET A 417 4.04 -3.99 2.81
CA MET A 417 4.76 -3.15 3.76
C MET A 417 5.98 -3.87 4.34
N THR A 418 7.04 -3.11 4.59
CA THR A 418 8.25 -3.58 5.25
C THR A 418 8.19 -3.37 6.77
N VAL A 419 9.05 -4.07 7.52
CA VAL A 419 9.22 -3.78 8.96
C VAL A 419 9.67 -2.35 9.24
N TYR A 420 10.27 -1.67 8.27
CA TYR A 420 10.71 -0.28 8.40
C TYR A 420 9.55 0.70 8.32
N ASP A 421 8.48 0.35 7.60
CA ASP A 421 7.25 1.15 7.60
C ASP A 421 6.61 1.08 9.00
N LEU A 422 6.58 -0.11 9.60
CA LEU A 422 6.16 -0.30 10.99
C LEU A 422 7.00 0.49 12.00
N ASP A 423 8.31 0.63 11.77
CA ASP A 423 9.17 1.44 12.64
C ASP A 423 8.87 2.94 12.57
N ARG A 424 8.27 3.41 11.47
CA ARG A 424 7.90 4.82 11.27
C ARG A 424 6.51 5.14 11.80
N MET A 425 5.62 4.16 11.90
CA MET A 425 4.26 4.36 12.39
C MET A 425 4.23 4.88 13.83
N ARG A 426 3.33 5.84 14.08
CA ARG A 426 3.03 6.36 15.42
C ARG A 426 1.51 6.38 15.60
N SER A 427 1.06 6.09 16.82
CA SER A 427 -0.33 6.27 17.22
C SER A 427 -0.42 6.27 18.75
N ASP A 428 -1.13 7.27 19.29
CA ASP A 428 -1.40 7.37 20.73
C ASP A 428 -2.71 6.66 21.13
N THR A 429 -3.48 6.16 20.16
CA THR A 429 -4.82 5.62 20.37
C THR A 429 -4.96 4.15 20.00
N LEU A 430 -4.03 3.60 19.21
CA LEU A 430 -4.02 2.22 18.74
C LEU A 430 -3.97 1.23 19.93
N GLU A 431 -4.91 0.31 19.94
CA GLU A 431 -5.09 -0.72 20.97
C GLU A 431 -4.81 -2.14 20.44
N GLU A 432 -5.08 -2.39 19.16
CA GLU A 432 -4.91 -3.72 18.55
C GLU A 432 -4.23 -3.60 17.18
N LEU A 433 -3.22 -4.44 16.92
CA LEU A 433 -2.50 -4.47 15.67
C LEU A 433 -2.53 -5.87 15.05
N THR A 434 -3.08 -5.97 13.85
CA THR A 434 -3.23 -7.22 13.11
C THR A 434 -2.38 -7.21 11.84
N PHE A 435 -1.50 -8.21 11.73
CA PHE A 435 -0.71 -8.47 10.55
C PHE A 435 -1.28 -9.66 9.80
N GLN A 436 -1.73 -9.44 8.57
CA GLN A 436 -2.20 -10.50 7.70
C GLN A 436 -1.10 -10.94 6.76
N PHE A 437 -0.92 -12.25 6.64
CA PHE A 437 0.05 -12.86 5.75
C PHE A 437 -0.67 -13.74 4.74
N ASP A 438 -0.09 -13.88 3.56
CA ASP A 438 -0.56 -14.83 2.55
C ASP A 438 -0.47 -16.28 3.05
N ARG A 439 0.31 -16.55 4.10
CA ARG A 439 0.63 -17.89 4.58
C ARG A 439 0.74 -18.01 6.10
N ASP A 440 0.10 -19.06 6.64
CA ASP A 440 0.13 -19.44 8.05
C ASP A 440 1.55 -19.64 8.60
N ALA A 441 2.43 -20.30 7.83
CA ALA A 441 3.80 -20.54 8.26
C ALA A 441 4.59 -19.22 8.41
N GLN A 442 4.36 -18.26 7.51
CA GLN A 442 5.00 -16.96 7.58
C GLN A 442 4.52 -16.19 8.82
N ALA A 443 3.19 -16.11 9.02
CA ALA A 443 2.58 -15.51 10.19
C ALA A 443 3.16 -16.07 11.50
N ARG A 444 3.22 -17.39 11.62
CA ARG A 444 3.76 -18.07 12.81
C ARG A 444 5.24 -17.79 13.05
N ASP A 445 6.03 -17.73 11.99
CA ASP A 445 7.48 -17.65 12.10
C ASP A 445 7.97 -16.25 12.48
N VAL A 446 7.25 -15.19 12.10
CA VAL A 446 7.66 -13.80 12.33
C VAL A 446 7.01 -13.15 13.56
N LEU A 447 5.97 -13.77 14.13
CA LEU A 447 5.23 -13.22 15.28
C LEU A 447 6.16 -12.77 16.44
N PRO A 448 7.17 -13.56 16.88
CA PRO A 448 8.04 -13.12 17.97
C PRO A 448 8.79 -11.83 17.66
N ASP A 449 9.32 -11.67 16.44
CA ASP A 449 10.02 -10.46 16.02
C ASP A 449 9.09 -9.25 15.95
N LEU A 450 7.86 -9.45 15.45
CA LEU A 450 6.87 -8.37 15.38
C LEU A 450 6.46 -7.90 16.77
N VAL A 451 6.24 -8.84 17.70
CA VAL A 451 5.93 -8.52 19.10
C VAL A 451 7.05 -7.71 19.73
N GLU A 452 8.30 -8.18 19.68
CA GLU A 452 9.43 -7.45 20.25
C GLU A 452 9.64 -6.09 19.57
N ARG A 453 9.40 -6.01 18.26
CA ARG A 453 9.49 -4.75 17.53
C ARG A 453 8.48 -3.76 18.05
N VAL A 454 7.18 -4.09 18.16
CA VAL A 454 6.11 -3.12 18.51
C VAL A 454 5.95 -2.87 20.00
N LYS A 455 6.55 -3.70 20.84
CA LYS A 455 6.55 -3.54 22.30
C LYS A 455 7.02 -2.16 22.71
N GLY A 456 6.18 -1.45 23.46
CA GLY A 456 6.46 -0.09 23.93
C GLY A 456 6.44 1.00 22.85
N ARG A 457 6.20 0.68 21.57
CA ARG A 457 6.12 1.69 20.50
C ARG A 457 4.80 2.46 20.53
N PHE A 458 3.72 1.78 20.83
CA PHE A 458 2.37 2.34 20.84
C PHE A 458 1.87 2.37 22.28
N PRO A 459 1.63 3.55 22.89
CA PRO A 459 1.33 3.68 24.32
C PRO A 459 0.10 2.92 24.81
N ARG A 460 -0.86 2.64 23.92
CA ARG A 460 -2.13 1.97 24.26
C ARG A 460 -2.25 0.56 23.69
N LEU A 461 -1.25 0.05 22.98
CA LEU A 461 -1.32 -1.25 22.33
C LEU A 461 -1.41 -2.36 23.37
N GLN A 462 -2.42 -3.22 23.21
CA GLN A 462 -2.76 -4.29 24.13
C GLN A 462 -2.46 -5.65 23.51
N THR A 463 -2.74 -5.80 22.21
CA THR A 463 -2.63 -7.07 21.49
C THR A 463 -1.96 -6.89 20.14
N VAL A 464 -1.23 -7.93 19.76
CA VAL A 464 -0.70 -8.12 18.40
C VAL A 464 -1.23 -9.45 17.89
N THR A 465 -1.84 -9.43 16.73
CA THR A 465 -2.40 -10.61 16.07
C THR A 465 -1.67 -10.84 14.76
N VAL A 466 -1.32 -12.10 14.47
CA VAL A 466 -0.91 -12.53 13.14
C VAL A 466 -1.97 -13.46 12.57
N MET A 467 -2.28 -13.29 11.28
CA MET A 467 -3.25 -14.12 10.56
C MET A 467 -2.61 -14.70 9.30
N GLY A 468 -2.95 -15.94 8.95
CA GLY A 468 -2.62 -16.57 7.68
C GLY A 468 -3.88 -16.95 6.87
N GLU A 469 -3.74 -17.09 5.54
CA GLU A 469 -4.87 -17.37 4.64
C GLU A 469 -5.63 -18.67 4.91
N ARG A 470 -5.00 -19.70 5.53
CA ARG A 470 -5.65 -20.99 5.79
C ARG A 470 -6.27 -21.08 7.19
N GLY A 471 -6.54 -19.92 7.80
CA GLY A 471 -7.26 -19.80 9.07
C GLY A 471 -6.37 -19.88 10.32
N PHE A 472 -5.04 -19.83 10.15
CA PHE A 472 -4.15 -19.60 11.28
C PHE A 472 -4.36 -18.19 11.81
N GLU A 473 -4.57 -18.08 13.12
CA GLU A 473 -4.65 -16.82 13.85
C GLU A 473 -3.98 -17.03 15.21
N GLU A 474 -3.07 -16.14 15.56
CA GLU A 474 -2.42 -16.15 16.87
C GLU A 474 -2.33 -14.72 17.42
N THR A 475 -2.82 -14.55 18.64
CA THR A 475 -2.89 -13.26 19.34
C THR A 475 -2.03 -13.28 20.58
N VAL A 476 -1.13 -12.31 20.69
CA VAL A 476 -0.22 -12.13 21.82
C VAL A 476 -0.56 -10.83 22.54
N SER A 477 -0.67 -10.88 23.87
CA SER A 477 -0.77 -9.65 24.66
C SER A 477 0.59 -9.00 24.80
N VAL A 478 0.67 -7.71 24.47
CA VAL A 478 1.90 -6.90 24.50
C VAL A 478 1.81 -5.75 25.51
N LYS A 479 0.82 -5.82 26.40
CA LYS A 479 0.57 -4.81 27.42
C LYS A 479 1.85 -4.62 28.26
N ALA A 480 2.36 -3.38 28.27
CA ALA A 480 3.55 -3.00 29.01
C ALA A 480 3.39 -3.18 30.52
#